data_AF-A0A535XZ95-F1
#
_entry.id   AF-A0A535XZ95-F1
#
_cell.length_a   1.000
_cell.length_b   1.000
_cell.length_c   1.000
_cell.angle_alpha   90.00
_cell.angle_beta   90.00
_cell.angle_gamma   90.00
#
_symmetry.space_group_name_H-M   'P 1'
#
loop_
_entity.id
_entity.type
_entity.pdbx_description
1 polymer ?
#
loop_
_entity_poly.entity_id
_entity_poly.type
_entity_poly.pdbx_seq_one_letter_code
_entity_poly.pdbx_strand_id
1 'polypeptide(L)'
;MNYTDPIPLDELTASSETDELQAVVEPPRLEDLSPEASGRIMRYIVTNTLEHGVAPNAVVALYADLAGDEMAVRYADRRFMLREVPADWREVENRVVDLEDTARERGLDLAAAWRRATGVAMHGQDALEQLARLAGVRNSAGRTQRSIFDDPEDLDALEDEDGIDAFHARMSDRLPDLFDLAVEAQQRIRRFAIEERLEHGLPPVELLDLYRGFEISDDQRAQQYLDRVYVEREPPADWLDLQSEAGRLVDLAEARGRDAGRLFADLLRTSPAIEPMTAVRLLMERLIRQA
;
A
#
# COMPACT_ATOMS: atom_id res chain seq x y z
N MET A 1 72.94 -23.90 -7.22
CA MET A 1 71.62 -24.40 -6.81
C MET A 1 71.24 -23.58 -5.58
N ASN A 2 70.42 -22.54 -5.77
CA ASN A 2 70.02 -21.65 -4.68
C ASN A 2 68.73 -22.19 -4.08
N TYR A 3 68.80 -22.60 -2.80
CA TYR A 3 67.67 -22.86 -1.94
C TYR A 3 67.02 -21.51 -1.59
N THR A 4 65.75 -21.33 -1.95
CA THR A 4 64.95 -20.18 -1.50
C THR A 4 64.20 -20.64 -0.25
N ASP A 5 64.48 -20.03 0.90
CA ASP A 5 63.74 -20.25 2.14
C ASP A 5 62.27 -19.81 1.97
N PRO A 6 61.30 -20.51 2.59
CA PRO A 6 59.90 -20.09 2.59
C PRO A 6 59.71 -18.87 3.50
N ILE A 7 59.01 -17.86 2.97
CA ILE A 7 58.65 -16.63 3.69
C ILE A 7 57.72 -17.00 4.88
N PRO A 8 57.97 -16.47 6.10
CA PRO A 8 57.07 -16.68 7.25
C PRO A 8 55.68 -16.11 6.98
N LEU A 9 54.63 -16.88 7.30
CA LEU A 9 53.22 -16.53 7.08
C LEU A 9 52.72 -15.30 7.88
N ASP A 10 53.53 -14.73 8.77
CA ASP A 10 53.15 -13.56 9.59
C ASP A 10 53.33 -12.20 8.89
N GLU A 11 53.96 -12.16 7.71
CA GLU A 11 54.11 -10.92 6.92
C GLU A 11 53.06 -10.74 5.81
N LEU A 12 52.16 -11.71 5.62
CA LEU A 12 51.00 -11.57 4.69
C LEU A 12 49.77 -10.93 5.34
N THR A 13 49.82 -10.67 6.65
CA THR A 13 48.74 -10.06 7.44
C THR A 13 48.88 -8.55 7.65
N ALA A 14 49.85 -7.90 6.98
CA ALA A 14 50.08 -6.45 7.09
C ALA A 14 49.72 -5.67 5.82
N SER A 15 48.84 -6.20 4.96
CA SER A 15 48.34 -5.48 3.77
C SER A 15 46.83 -5.61 3.57
N SER A 16 46.09 -5.87 4.65
CA SER A 16 44.62 -5.79 4.66
C SER A 16 44.11 -4.72 5.62
N GLU A 17 44.90 -3.66 5.83
CA GLU A 17 44.40 -2.37 6.32
C GLU A 17 43.89 -1.52 5.13
N THR A 18 42.98 -2.09 4.36
CA THR A 18 41.85 -1.30 3.84
C THR A 18 40.65 -1.67 4.69
N ASP A 19 40.77 -1.32 5.97
CA ASP A 19 39.65 -0.85 6.77
C ASP A 19 39.21 0.48 6.12
N GLU A 20 38.69 0.37 4.88
CA GLU A 20 37.81 1.38 4.34
C GLU A 20 36.65 1.38 5.31
N LEU A 21 36.70 2.34 6.23
CA LEU A 21 35.55 2.88 6.94
C LEU A 21 34.35 2.78 6.00
N GLN A 22 33.56 1.71 6.13
CA GLN A 22 32.19 1.71 5.67
C GLN A 22 31.59 2.81 6.52
N ALA A 23 31.62 4.04 5.99
CA ALA A 23 30.87 5.14 6.51
C ALA A 23 29.50 4.54 6.75
N VAL A 24 29.07 4.52 8.01
CA VAL A 24 27.67 4.25 8.33
C VAL A 24 26.93 5.37 7.64
N VAL A 25 26.57 5.16 6.37
CA VAL A 25 25.82 6.13 5.59
C VAL A 25 24.48 6.14 6.30
N GLU A 26 24.27 7.19 7.10
CA GLU A 26 23.02 7.38 7.79
C GLU A 26 21.90 7.31 6.73
N PRO A 27 20.87 6.47 6.95
CA PRO A 27 19.86 6.28 5.94
C PRO A 27 19.19 7.63 5.64
N PRO A 28 18.91 7.94 4.36
CA PRO A 28 18.36 9.24 3.99
C PRO A 28 17.04 9.51 4.69
N ARG A 29 16.77 10.78 4.98
CA ARG A 29 15.50 11.29 5.50
C ARG A 29 14.81 12.14 4.44
N LEU A 30 13.51 12.39 4.56
CA LEU A 30 12.73 13.25 3.67
C LEU A 30 13.31 14.66 3.52
N GLU A 31 13.96 15.17 4.57
CA GLU A 31 14.62 16.49 4.60
C GLU A 31 15.91 16.54 3.78
N ASP A 32 16.56 15.38 3.55
CA ASP A 32 17.80 15.27 2.78
C ASP A 32 17.55 15.17 1.26
N LEU A 33 16.30 14.97 0.85
CA LEU A 33 15.91 14.76 -0.55
C LEU A 33 15.76 16.09 -1.30
N SER A 34 15.84 16.01 -2.63
CA SER A 34 15.48 17.16 -3.46
C SER A 34 14.02 17.59 -3.19
N PRO A 35 13.68 18.89 -3.24
CA PRO A 35 12.32 19.35 -2.96
C PRO A 35 11.25 18.71 -3.85
N GLU A 36 11.65 18.38 -5.08
CA GLU A 36 10.79 17.71 -6.06
C GLU A 36 10.52 16.25 -5.67
N ALA A 37 11.56 15.49 -5.28
CA ALA A 37 11.42 14.11 -4.82
C ALA A 37 10.67 14.03 -3.48
N SER A 38 11.01 14.89 -2.53
CA SER A 38 10.34 14.99 -1.24
C SER A 38 8.85 15.30 -1.42
N GLY A 39 8.51 16.24 -2.31
CA GLY A 39 7.12 16.58 -2.64
C GLY A 39 6.34 15.43 -3.31
N ARG A 40 6.99 14.63 -4.17
CA ARG A 40 6.40 13.42 -4.78
C ARG A 40 6.10 12.35 -3.74
N ILE A 41 7.05 12.06 -2.87
CA ILE A 41 6.90 11.07 -1.80
C ILE A 41 5.82 11.52 -0.82
N MET A 42 5.82 12.78 -0.38
CA MET A 42 4.75 13.30 0.49
C MET A 42 3.37 13.19 -0.16
N ARG A 43 3.24 13.49 -1.46
CA ARG A 43 1.97 13.35 -2.19
C ARG A 43 1.53 11.89 -2.27
N TYR A 44 2.47 10.98 -2.46
CA TYR A 44 2.20 9.54 -2.40
C TYR A 44 1.68 9.16 -1.01
N ILE A 45 2.37 9.55 0.07
CA ILE A 45 1.96 9.25 1.45
C ILE A 45 0.54 9.76 1.70
N VAL A 46 0.27 11.04 1.42
CA VAL A 46 -1.06 11.66 1.62
C VAL A 46 -2.14 10.88 0.87
N THR A 47 -1.90 10.58 -0.42
CA THR A 47 -2.87 9.84 -1.23
C THR A 47 -3.10 8.43 -0.68
N ASN A 48 -2.03 7.74 -0.30
CA ASN A 48 -2.08 6.39 0.23
C ASN A 48 -2.78 6.28 1.58
N THR A 49 -2.55 7.24 2.46
CA THR A 49 -3.21 7.29 3.76
C THR A 49 -4.71 7.59 3.60
N LEU A 50 -5.07 8.60 2.80
CA LEU A 50 -6.49 8.98 2.59
C LEU A 50 -7.29 7.93 1.83
N GLU A 51 -6.71 7.32 0.80
CA GLU A 51 -7.36 6.26 0.02
C GLU A 51 -7.25 4.91 0.72
N HIS A 52 -6.64 4.86 1.91
CA HIS A 52 -6.61 3.67 2.72
C HIS A 52 -5.96 2.48 1.97
N GLY A 53 -4.81 2.75 1.34
CA GLY A 53 -4.07 1.81 0.50
C GLY A 53 -4.24 2.13 -0.98
N VAL A 54 -3.15 2.54 -1.64
CA VAL A 54 -3.13 2.66 -3.11
C VAL A 54 -2.70 1.33 -3.72
N ALA A 55 -3.26 1.04 -4.90
CA ALA A 55 -2.81 -0.05 -5.74
C ALA A 55 -1.28 -0.06 -5.93
N PRO A 56 -0.62 -1.22 -6.14
CA PRO A 56 0.83 -1.35 -6.28
C PRO A 56 1.35 -0.59 -7.50
N ASN A 57 0.49 -0.33 -8.49
CA ASN A 57 0.78 0.56 -9.61
C ASN A 57 1.12 1.99 -9.18
N ALA A 58 0.67 2.45 -8.01
CA ALA A 58 1.08 3.73 -7.47
C ALA A 58 2.50 3.70 -6.91
N VAL A 59 2.97 2.56 -6.38
CA VAL A 59 4.38 2.39 -6.00
C VAL A 59 5.25 2.40 -7.26
N VAL A 60 4.83 1.72 -8.34
CA VAL A 60 5.52 1.79 -9.65
C VAL A 60 5.59 3.23 -10.15
N ALA A 61 4.47 3.95 -10.13
CA ALA A 61 4.42 5.34 -10.56
C ALA A 61 5.34 6.24 -9.72
N LEU A 62 5.39 6.02 -8.40
CA LEU A 62 6.33 6.71 -7.52
C LEU A 62 7.79 6.42 -7.93
N TYR A 63 8.18 5.16 -8.12
CA TYR A 63 9.54 4.82 -8.55
C TYR A 63 9.88 5.42 -9.93
N ALA A 64 8.92 5.47 -10.85
CA ALA A 64 9.10 6.13 -12.15
C ALA A 64 9.30 7.65 -11.99
N ASP A 65 8.55 8.29 -11.10
CA ASP A 65 8.66 9.72 -10.80
C ASP A 65 9.95 10.09 -10.05
N LEU A 66 10.54 9.13 -9.34
CA LEU A 66 11.83 9.27 -8.65
C LEU A 66 13.03 8.84 -9.53
N ALA A 67 12.78 8.33 -10.74
CA ALA A 67 13.82 7.84 -11.62
C ALA A 67 14.79 8.98 -11.99
N GLY A 68 16.02 8.88 -11.49
CA GLY A 68 17.07 9.90 -11.67
C GLY A 68 17.52 10.58 -10.37
N ASP A 69 16.83 10.36 -9.25
CA ASP A 69 17.27 10.79 -7.92
C ASP A 69 17.61 9.54 -7.07
N GLU A 70 18.89 9.13 -7.08
CA GLU A 70 19.33 7.92 -6.37
C GLU A 70 19.05 7.97 -4.86
N MET A 71 19.07 9.17 -4.25
CA MET A 71 18.82 9.31 -2.83
C MET A 71 17.33 9.08 -2.51
N ALA A 72 16.45 9.62 -3.35
CA ALA A 72 15.01 9.40 -3.22
C ALA A 72 14.61 7.95 -3.48
N VAL A 73 15.25 7.27 -4.44
CA VAL A 73 15.06 5.84 -4.68
C VAL A 73 15.50 5.02 -3.45
N ARG A 74 16.67 5.31 -2.85
CA ARG A 74 17.11 4.64 -1.62
C ARG A 74 16.16 4.87 -0.44
N TYR A 75 15.57 6.06 -0.33
CA TYR A 75 14.55 6.34 0.66
C TYR A 75 13.28 5.48 0.43
N ALA A 76 12.80 5.40 -0.82
CA ALA A 76 11.67 4.55 -1.19
C ALA A 76 11.97 3.05 -1.00
N ASP A 77 13.18 2.59 -1.30
CA ASP A 77 13.62 1.20 -1.09
C ASP A 77 13.56 0.80 0.36
N ARG A 78 13.89 1.72 1.28
CA ARG A 78 13.74 1.45 2.71
C ARG A 78 12.29 1.13 3.07
N ARG A 79 11.36 1.91 2.52
CA ARG A 79 9.93 1.72 2.76
C ARG A 79 9.37 0.45 2.14
N PHE A 80 9.72 0.18 0.89
CA PHE A 80 9.09 -0.89 0.12
C PHE A 80 9.95 -2.16 0.06
N MET A 81 11.22 -2.06 -0.32
CA MET A 81 12.10 -3.22 -0.47
C MET A 81 12.55 -3.79 0.87
N LEU A 82 12.86 -2.93 1.85
CA LEU A 82 13.27 -3.36 3.19
C LEU A 82 12.10 -3.51 4.17
N ARG A 83 10.89 -3.10 3.77
CA ARG A 83 9.67 -3.10 4.61
C ARG A 83 9.87 -2.40 5.95
N GLU A 84 10.72 -1.37 5.99
CA GLU A 84 10.92 -0.54 7.16
C GLU A 84 10.13 0.76 6.98
N VAL A 85 9.24 1.11 7.92
CA VAL A 85 8.57 2.41 7.88
C VAL A 85 9.48 3.48 8.49
N PRO A 86 10.01 4.44 7.70
CA PRO A 86 10.83 5.53 8.23
C PRO A 86 10.05 6.38 9.26
N ALA A 87 10.74 6.98 10.22
CA ALA A 87 10.08 7.73 11.31
C ALA A 87 9.37 8.99 10.80
N ASP A 88 9.99 9.70 9.87
CA ASP A 88 9.46 10.87 9.16
C ASP A 88 8.29 10.49 8.23
N TRP A 89 8.34 9.33 7.59
CA TRP A 89 7.19 8.77 6.85
C TRP A 89 5.97 8.61 7.77
N ARG A 90 6.17 7.96 8.93
CA ARG A 90 5.12 7.74 9.92
C ARG A 90 4.59 9.07 10.48
N GLU A 91 5.45 10.08 10.64
CA GLU A 91 5.02 11.42 11.06
C GLU A 91 4.07 12.06 10.04
N VAL A 92 4.37 11.92 8.74
CA VAL A 92 3.48 12.38 7.66
C VAL A 92 2.15 11.63 7.68
N GLU A 93 2.17 10.30 7.82
CA GLU A 93 0.94 9.48 7.92
C GLU A 93 0.05 9.92 9.09
N ASN A 94 0.63 10.04 10.30
CA ASN A 94 -0.10 10.49 11.49
C ASN A 94 -0.73 11.87 11.29
N ARG A 95 0.00 12.80 10.67
CA ARG A 95 -0.50 14.14 10.39
C ARG A 95 -1.65 14.15 9.38
N VAL A 96 -1.66 13.21 8.43
CA VAL A 96 -2.78 13.03 7.49
C VAL A 96 -4.01 12.52 8.23
N VAL A 97 -3.85 11.53 9.11
CA VAL A 97 -4.93 11.00 9.97
C VAL A 97 -5.53 12.11 10.84
N ASP A 98 -4.70 12.90 11.53
CA ASP A 98 -5.16 14.03 12.35
C ASP A 98 -5.97 15.05 11.53
N LEU A 99 -5.55 15.32 10.30
CA LEU A 99 -6.25 16.23 9.40
C LEU A 99 -7.56 15.63 8.88
N GLU A 100 -7.59 14.32 8.63
CA GLU A 100 -8.80 13.61 8.24
C GLU A 100 -9.84 13.62 9.35
N ASP A 101 -9.43 13.34 10.60
CA ASP A 101 -10.28 13.42 11.78
C ASP A 101 -10.85 14.84 11.95
N THR A 102 -9.99 15.85 11.82
CA THR A 102 -10.36 17.28 11.86
C THR A 102 -11.37 17.63 10.76
N ALA A 103 -11.22 17.10 9.55
CA ALA A 103 -12.13 17.31 8.43
C ALA A 103 -13.47 16.58 8.66
N ARG A 104 -13.43 15.35 9.18
CA ARG A 104 -14.60 14.54 9.51
C ARG A 104 -15.47 15.19 10.58
N GLU A 105 -14.86 15.76 11.63
CA GLU A 105 -15.57 16.57 12.64
C GLU A 105 -16.31 17.77 12.04
N ARG A 106 -15.86 18.26 10.89
CA ARG A 106 -16.47 19.37 10.14
C ARG A 106 -17.44 18.91 9.05
N GLY A 107 -17.64 17.60 8.90
CA GLY A 107 -18.48 17.01 7.85
C GLY A 107 -17.87 17.08 6.44
N LEU A 108 -16.54 17.12 6.34
CA LEU A 108 -15.81 17.15 5.07
C LEU A 108 -15.21 15.78 4.76
N ASP A 109 -15.46 15.29 3.55
CA ASP A 109 -14.73 14.15 2.97
C ASP A 109 -13.39 14.65 2.40
N LEU A 110 -12.32 14.44 3.18
CA LEU A 110 -10.99 14.91 2.85
C LEU A 110 -10.38 14.16 1.65
N ALA A 111 -10.66 12.86 1.51
CA ALA A 111 -10.21 12.06 0.38
C ALA A 111 -10.83 12.55 -0.95
N ALA A 112 -12.14 12.81 -0.95
CA ALA A 112 -12.83 13.38 -2.12
C ALA A 112 -12.38 14.82 -2.42
N ALA A 113 -12.04 15.61 -1.40
CA ALA A 113 -11.46 16.94 -1.60
C ALA A 113 -10.04 16.87 -2.20
N TRP A 114 -9.22 15.94 -1.72
CA TRP A 114 -7.86 15.69 -2.20
C TRP A 114 -7.85 15.25 -3.67
N ARG A 115 -8.69 14.27 -4.05
CA ARG A 115 -8.84 13.81 -5.44
C ARG A 115 -9.18 14.93 -6.42
N ARG A 116 -10.06 15.86 -6.01
CA ARG A 116 -10.41 17.03 -6.82
C ARG A 116 -9.25 18.01 -6.95
N ALA A 117 -8.43 18.15 -5.90
CA ALA A 117 -7.29 19.06 -5.90
C ALA A 117 -6.11 18.53 -6.74
N THR A 118 -5.81 17.23 -6.69
CA THR A 118 -4.71 16.62 -7.46
C THR A 118 -4.95 16.58 -8.96
N GLY A 119 -6.21 16.61 -9.43
CA GLY A 119 -6.56 16.70 -10.85
C GLY A 119 -6.29 18.06 -11.51
N VAL A 120 -6.04 19.12 -10.73
CA VAL A 120 -5.56 20.42 -11.23
C VAL A 120 -4.04 20.39 -11.15
N ALA A 121 -3.31 20.82 -12.17
CA ALA A 121 -1.84 20.74 -12.19
C ALA A 121 -1.19 21.49 -11.00
N MET A 122 -0.96 20.79 -9.89
CA MET A 122 -0.46 21.32 -8.63
C MET A 122 1.06 21.17 -8.57
N HIS A 123 1.81 21.99 -9.32
CA HIS A 123 3.28 21.95 -9.28
C HIS A 123 3.81 22.90 -8.20
N GLY A 124 4.69 22.40 -7.31
CA GLY A 124 5.52 23.22 -6.41
C GLY A 124 4.92 23.64 -5.07
N GLN A 125 3.74 23.16 -4.67
CA GLN A 125 3.19 23.39 -3.32
C GLN A 125 3.35 22.14 -2.43
N ASP A 126 3.67 22.36 -1.16
CA ASP A 126 3.77 21.32 -0.13
C ASP A 126 2.43 20.58 0.02
N ALA A 127 2.46 19.26 -0.17
CA ALA A 127 1.28 18.40 -0.14
C ALA A 127 0.56 18.44 1.22
N LEU A 128 1.30 18.54 2.33
CA LEU A 128 0.72 18.63 3.67
C LEU A 128 0.08 19.99 3.92
N GLU A 129 0.69 21.07 3.43
CA GLU A 129 0.09 22.41 3.55
C GLU A 129 -1.22 22.51 2.77
N GLN A 130 -1.26 21.92 1.57
CA GLN A 130 -2.48 21.84 0.76
C GLN A 130 -3.56 21.02 1.46
N LEU A 131 -3.20 19.85 2.00
CA LEU A 131 -4.13 19.01 2.73
C LEU A 131 -4.72 19.73 3.94
N ALA A 132 -3.89 20.45 4.71
CA ALA A 132 -4.34 21.24 5.85
C ALA A 132 -5.35 22.34 5.43
N ARG A 133 -5.13 22.99 4.28
CA ARG A 133 -6.09 23.96 3.73
C ARG A 133 -7.42 23.30 3.36
N LEU A 134 -7.39 22.10 2.75
CA LEU A 134 -8.60 21.34 2.40
C LEU A 134 -9.38 20.87 3.64
N ALA A 135 -8.68 20.49 4.71
CA ALA A 135 -9.27 20.15 6.01
C ALA A 135 -9.86 21.37 6.74
N GLY A 136 -9.73 22.58 6.18
CA GLY A 136 -10.28 23.81 6.76
C GLY A 136 -9.44 24.39 7.90
N VAL A 137 -8.18 23.97 8.05
CA VAL A 137 -7.21 24.59 8.96
C VAL A 137 -6.80 25.94 8.38
N ARG A 138 -7.15 27.04 9.04
CA ARG A 138 -6.88 28.39 8.54
C ARG A 138 -5.42 28.79 8.77
N ASN A 139 -4.70 29.03 7.67
CA ASN A 139 -3.81 30.19 7.56
C ASN A 139 -4.47 31.23 6.64
N SER A 140 -4.37 32.50 7.02
CA SER A 140 -5.16 33.61 6.50
C SER A 140 -4.82 34.01 5.07
N ALA A 141 -5.61 33.57 4.09
CA ALA A 141 -5.96 34.33 2.88
C ALA A 141 -7.05 33.61 2.05
N GLY A 142 -8.13 34.32 1.70
CA GLY A 142 -8.94 34.02 0.51
C GLY A 142 -10.14 33.08 0.69
N ARG A 143 -11.23 33.60 1.25
CA ARG A 143 -12.59 33.04 1.08
C ARG A 143 -13.06 33.29 -0.35
N THR A 144 -13.72 32.32 -0.99
CA THR A 144 -15.15 32.35 -1.35
C THR A 144 -15.59 31.04 -2.01
N GLN A 145 -16.61 30.41 -1.41
CA GLN A 145 -17.40 29.28 -1.92
C GLN A 145 -18.61 29.82 -2.70
N ARG A 146 -19.06 29.08 -3.71
CA ARG A 146 -20.48 28.93 -4.04
C ARG A 146 -20.77 27.48 -4.43
N SER A 147 -21.75 26.91 -3.74
CA SER A 147 -22.32 25.57 -3.88
C SER A 147 -23.56 25.63 -4.77
N ILE A 148 -23.76 24.59 -5.58
CA ILE A 148 -24.99 24.28 -6.31
C ILE A 148 -25.10 22.74 -6.43
N PHE A 149 -25.93 22.12 -5.59
CA PHE A 149 -26.56 20.81 -5.87
C PHE A 149 -27.72 21.06 -6.87
N ASP A 150 -28.34 20.12 -7.60
CA ASP A 150 -28.77 18.74 -7.31
C ASP A 150 -29.27 18.10 -8.64
N ASP A 151 -29.25 16.77 -8.82
CA ASP A 151 -30.43 15.95 -9.23
C ASP A 151 -30.15 14.41 -9.32
N PRO A 152 -31.13 13.52 -8.99
CA PRO A 152 -31.04 12.05 -8.94
C PRO A 152 -31.88 11.28 -10.02
N GLU A 153 -31.86 9.94 -9.91
CA GLU A 153 -32.67 8.88 -10.60
C GLU A 153 -32.09 8.39 -11.96
N ASP A 154 -32.03 7.09 -12.31
CA ASP A 154 -33.07 6.04 -12.27
C ASP A 154 -32.55 4.63 -11.91
N LEU A 155 -33.39 3.90 -11.17
CA LEU A 155 -33.35 2.44 -10.92
C LEU A 155 -34.62 1.87 -11.55
N ASP A 156 -34.49 1.00 -12.56
CA ASP A 156 -35.62 0.20 -13.04
C ASP A 156 -35.28 -1.30 -13.10
N ALA A 157 -36.32 -2.05 -12.76
CA ALA A 157 -36.37 -3.45 -12.40
C ALA A 157 -36.04 -4.44 -13.52
N LEU A 158 -35.55 -5.62 -13.16
CA LEU A 158 -35.99 -6.90 -13.74
C LEU A 158 -35.86 -8.03 -12.71
N GLU A 159 -37.01 -8.49 -12.21
CA GLU A 159 -37.21 -9.87 -11.76
C GLU A 159 -37.14 -10.80 -12.98
N ASP A 160 -36.49 -11.95 -12.84
CA ASP A 160 -37.01 -13.21 -13.39
C ASP A 160 -36.27 -14.39 -12.74
N GLU A 161 -37.06 -15.21 -12.05
CA GLU A 161 -36.69 -16.44 -11.39
C GLU A 161 -36.92 -17.59 -12.38
N ASP A 162 -35.86 -18.26 -12.85
CA ASP A 162 -35.97 -19.63 -13.39
C ASP A 162 -34.59 -20.30 -13.64
N GLY A 163 -34.46 -21.51 -13.09
CA GLY A 163 -33.69 -22.61 -13.69
C GLY A 163 -32.22 -22.76 -13.29
N ILE A 164 -32.01 -23.55 -12.23
CA ILE A 164 -30.69 -24.00 -11.71
C ILE A 164 -29.80 -24.69 -12.77
N ASP A 165 -30.35 -25.10 -13.93
CA ASP A 165 -29.59 -25.70 -15.04
C ASP A 165 -29.00 -24.67 -16.04
N ALA A 166 -29.42 -23.40 -16.02
CA ALA A 166 -28.81 -22.32 -16.81
C ALA A 166 -27.58 -21.68 -16.13
N PHE A 167 -27.36 -22.02 -14.86
CA PHE A 167 -26.28 -21.49 -14.00
C PHE A 167 -24.89 -21.94 -14.49
N HIS A 168 -24.75 -23.19 -14.94
CA HIS A 168 -23.46 -23.72 -15.38
C HIS A 168 -23.02 -23.26 -16.78
N ALA A 169 -23.97 -22.84 -17.63
CA ALA A 169 -23.66 -22.36 -18.99
C ALA A 169 -23.34 -20.85 -19.07
N ARG A 170 -23.79 -20.04 -18.09
CA ARG A 170 -23.52 -18.59 -18.02
C ARG A 170 -22.19 -18.20 -17.35
N MET A 171 -21.50 -19.13 -16.68
CA MET A 171 -20.24 -18.84 -15.96
C MET A 171 -19.06 -18.47 -16.87
N SER A 172 -19.13 -18.81 -18.16
CA SER A 172 -18.06 -18.52 -19.12
C SER A 172 -17.98 -17.05 -19.55
N ASP A 173 -19.07 -16.28 -19.45
CA ASP A 173 -19.13 -14.88 -19.90
C ASP A 173 -19.20 -13.84 -18.76
N ARG A 174 -19.29 -14.28 -17.50
CA ARG A 174 -19.31 -13.40 -16.32
C ARG A 174 -17.88 -13.15 -15.82
N LEU A 175 -17.53 -11.87 -15.62
CA LEU A 175 -16.31 -11.45 -14.93
C LEU A 175 -16.17 -12.19 -13.59
N PRO A 176 -14.99 -12.77 -13.29
CA PRO A 176 -14.83 -13.60 -12.10
C PRO A 176 -15.00 -12.79 -10.82
N ASP A 177 -15.72 -13.39 -9.87
CA ASP A 177 -15.69 -13.03 -8.45
C ASP A 177 -14.65 -13.89 -7.72
N LEU A 178 -14.17 -13.49 -6.54
CA LEU A 178 -13.15 -14.26 -5.81
C LEU A 178 -13.63 -15.67 -5.51
N PHE A 179 -14.91 -15.86 -5.17
CA PHE A 179 -15.47 -17.18 -4.89
C PHE A 179 -15.52 -18.11 -6.10
N ASP A 180 -15.46 -17.57 -7.32
CA ASP A 180 -15.43 -18.35 -8.57
C ASP A 180 -14.03 -18.93 -8.88
N LEU A 181 -12.99 -18.47 -8.16
CA LEU A 181 -11.60 -18.86 -8.40
C LEU A 181 -11.25 -20.19 -7.72
N ALA A 182 -10.17 -20.84 -8.17
CA ALA A 182 -9.62 -21.99 -7.47
C ALA A 182 -9.24 -21.64 -6.01
N VAL A 183 -9.43 -22.57 -5.08
CA VAL A 183 -9.18 -22.32 -3.63
C VAL A 183 -7.78 -21.78 -3.36
N GLU A 184 -6.77 -22.27 -4.07
CA GLU A 184 -5.40 -21.77 -3.95
C GLU A 184 -5.27 -20.32 -4.44
N ALA A 185 -5.91 -19.97 -5.56
CA ALA A 185 -5.95 -18.60 -6.08
C ALA A 185 -6.70 -17.67 -5.12
N GLN A 186 -7.83 -18.12 -4.56
CA GLN A 186 -8.54 -17.38 -3.51
C GLN A 186 -7.64 -17.07 -2.34
N GLN A 187 -6.92 -18.07 -1.81
CA GLN A 187 -6.04 -17.88 -0.67
C GLN A 187 -4.88 -16.92 -0.98
N ARG A 188 -4.26 -17.05 -2.16
CA ARG A 188 -3.17 -16.14 -2.58
C ARG A 188 -3.66 -14.71 -2.76
N ILE A 189 -4.79 -14.50 -3.42
CA ILE A 189 -5.37 -13.17 -3.64
C ILE A 189 -5.83 -12.55 -2.33
N ARG A 190 -6.52 -13.30 -1.46
CA ARG A 190 -6.92 -12.82 -0.12
C ARG A 190 -5.72 -12.38 0.69
N ARG A 191 -4.67 -13.21 0.71
CA ARG A 191 -3.44 -12.91 1.42
C ARG A 191 -2.81 -11.63 0.88
N PHE A 192 -2.66 -11.51 -0.43
CA PHE A 192 -2.07 -10.36 -1.08
C PHE A 192 -2.86 -9.06 -0.80
N ALA A 193 -4.19 -9.09 -0.95
CA ALA A 193 -5.06 -7.95 -0.67
C ALA A 193 -4.93 -7.48 0.80
N ILE A 194 -4.90 -8.42 1.74
CA ILE A 194 -4.72 -8.12 3.16
C ILE A 194 -3.33 -7.54 3.41
N GLU A 195 -2.26 -8.18 2.92
CA GLU A 195 -0.89 -7.71 3.13
C GLU A 195 -0.67 -6.32 2.52
N GLU A 196 -1.21 -6.06 1.33
CA GLU A 196 -1.23 -4.73 0.70
C GLU A 196 -1.88 -3.68 1.59
N ARG A 197 -3.02 -4.01 2.19
CA ARG A 197 -3.71 -3.10 3.11
C ARG A 197 -2.90 -2.83 4.38
N LEU A 198 -2.39 -3.90 5.00
CA LEU A 198 -1.69 -3.85 6.29
C LEU A 198 -0.31 -3.19 6.18
N GLU A 199 0.34 -3.31 5.02
CA GLU A 199 1.64 -2.71 4.74
C GLU A 199 1.52 -1.37 3.99
N HIS A 200 0.30 -0.82 3.83
CA HIS A 200 0.01 0.42 3.09
C HIS A 200 0.69 0.46 1.71
N GLY A 201 0.54 -0.62 0.95
CA GLY A 201 1.13 -0.82 -0.37
C GLY A 201 2.31 -1.79 -0.34
N LEU A 202 2.24 -2.81 -1.21
CA LEU A 202 3.31 -3.77 -1.41
C LEU A 202 4.25 -3.34 -2.55
N PRO A 203 5.51 -3.82 -2.53
CA PRO A 203 6.41 -3.68 -3.67
C PRO A 203 5.79 -4.23 -4.96
N PRO A 204 6.03 -3.61 -6.12
CA PRO A 204 5.50 -4.08 -7.40
C PRO A 204 5.90 -5.52 -7.74
N VAL A 205 7.06 -5.97 -7.27
CA VAL A 205 7.54 -7.35 -7.48
C VAL A 205 6.58 -8.38 -6.87
N GLU A 206 5.93 -8.08 -5.74
CA GLU A 206 4.96 -8.99 -5.11
C GLU A 206 3.72 -9.16 -5.99
N LEU A 207 3.25 -8.08 -6.63
CA LEU A 207 2.15 -8.16 -7.60
C LEU A 207 2.57 -8.97 -8.84
N LEU A 208 3.78 -8.72 -9.36
CA LEU A 208 4.30 -9.44 -10.53
C LEU A 208 4.50 -10.92 -10.24
N ASP A 209 4.96 -11.28 -9.04
CA ASP A 209 5.11 -12.67 -8.62
C ASP A 209 3.75 -13.35 -8.44
N LEU A 210 2.73 -12.63 -7.99
CA LEU A 210 1.36 -13.13 -7.95
C LEU A 210 0.83 -13.44 -9.37
N TYR A 211 0.96 -12.50 -10.31
CA TYR A 211 0.60 -12.72 -11.72
C TYR A 211 1.37 -13.88 -12.34
N ARG A 212 2.70 -13.95 -12.13
CA ARG A 212 3.55 -15.04 -12.61
C ARG A 212 3.09 -16.39 -12.04
N GLY A 213 2.67 -16.43 -10.78
CA GLY A 213 2.12 -17.64 -10.17
C GLY A 213 0.87 -18.15 -10.90
N PHE A 214 -0.02 -17.25 -11.32
CA PHE A 214 -1.21 -17.58 -12.10
C PHE A 214 -0.92 -17.91 -13.56
N GLU A 215 0.10 -17.29 -14.15
CA GLU A 215 0.58 -17.64 -15.49
C GLU A 215 1.14 -19.07 -15.52
N ILE A 216 1.98 -19.44 -14.55
CA ILE A 216 2.56 -20.79 -14.44
C ILE A 216 1.49 -21.87 -14.25
N SER A 217 0.38 -21.52 -13.57
CA SER A 217 -0.74 -22.44 -13.32
C SER A 217 -1.84 -22.38 -14.39
N ASP A 218 -1.67 -21.56 -15.45
CA ASP A 218 -2.66 -21.28 -16.48
C ASP A 218 -4.04 -20.86 -15.91
N ASP A 219 -4.03 -20.16 -14.77
CA ASP A 219 -5.24 -19.65 -14.12
C ASP A 219 -5.62 -18.27 -14.67
N GLN A 220 -6.23 -18.29 -15.87
CA GLN A 220 -6.65 -17.08 -16.56
C GLN A 220 -7.76 -16.32 -15.82
N ARG A 221 -8.60 -17.01 -15.03
CA ARG A 221 -9.66 -16.36 -14.24
C ARG A 221 -9.08 -15.55 -13.08
N ALA A 222 -8.06 -16.06 -12.40
CA ALA A 222 -7.37 -15.31 -11.35
C ALA A 222 -6.66 -14.06 -11.90
N GLN A 223 -6.07 -14.14 -13.10
CA GLN A 223 -5.47 -12.97 -13.77
C GLN A 223 -6.53 -11.91 -14.12
N GLN A 224 -7.65 -12.33 -14.74
CA GLN A 224 -8.76 -11.42 -15.04
C GLN A 224 -9.31 -10.75 -13.78
N TYR A 225 -9.41 -11.48 -12.67
CA TYR A 225 -9.81 -10.90 -11.39
C TYR A 225 -8.85 -9.79 -10.93
N LEU A 226 -7.53 -10.00 -11.03
CA LEU A 226 -6.53 -8.99 -10.69
C LEU A 226 -6.53 -7.80 -11.67
N ASP A 227 -6.78 -8.05 -12.96
CA ASP A 227 -6.86 -6.99 -13.98
C ASP A 227 -7.98 -6.01 -13.67
N ARG A 228 -9.12 -6.49 -13.17
CA ARG A 228 -10.20 -5.61 -12.70
C ARG A 228 -9.72 -4.61 -11.65
N VAL A 229 -8.94 -5.09 -10.68
CA VAL A 229 -8.40 -4.26 -9.59
C VAL A 229 -7.33 -3.29 -10.10
N TYR A 230 -6.37 -3.80 -10.87
CA TYR A 230 -5.11 -3.07 -11.12
C TYR A 230 -5.00 -2.43 -12.50
N VAL A 231 -5.64 -3.00 -13.51
CA VAL A 231 -5.65 -2.49 -14.88
C VAL A 231 -6.89 -1.63 -15.11
N GLU A 232 -8.07 -2.17 -14.84
CA GLU A 232 -9.36 -1.52 -15.09
C GLU A 232 -9.71 -0.50 -14.00
N ARG A 233 -9.14 -0.66 -12.80
CA ARG A 233 -9.39 0.18 -11.62
C ARG A 233 -10.85 0.14 -11.16
N GLU A 234 -11.48 -1.01 -11.34
CA GLU A 234 -12.84 -1.32 -10.91
C GLU A 234 -12.79 -2.51 -9.95
N PRO A 235 -12.29 -2.31 -8.70
CA PRO A 235 -12.17 -3.39 -7.73
C PRO A 235 -13.55 -4.00 -7.44
N PRO A 236 -13.68 -5.34 -7.48
CA PRO A 236 -14.95 -5.97 -7.14
C PRO A 236 -15.28 -5.84 -5.64
N ALA A 237 -16.54 -6.06 -5.28
CA ALA A 237 -17.05 -5.76 -3.93
C ALA A 237 -16.38 -6.60 -2.83
N ASP A 238 -16.10 -7.87 -3.12
CA ASP A 238 -15.35 -8.77 -2.27
C ASP A 238 -13.90 -8.28 -2.00
N TRP A 239 -13.23 -7.68 -2.97
CA TRP A 239 -11.94 -7.00 -2.77
C TRP A 239 -12.07 -5.85 -1.77
N LEU A 240 -13.09 -5.01 -1.94
CA LEU A 240 -13.35 -3.88 -1.05
C LEU A 240 -13.67 -4.34 0.37
N ASP A 241 -14.38 -5.46 0.52
CA ASP A 241 -14.67 -6.07 1.82
C ASP A 241 -13.38 -6.56 2.51
N LEU A 242 -12.46 -7.19 1.77
CA LEU A 242 -11.15 -7.61 2.28
C LEU A 242 -10.33 -6.40 2.77
N GLN A 243 -10.25 -5.34 1.95
CA GLN A 243 -9.54 -4.10 2.28
C GLN A 243 -10.15 -3.39 3.49
N SER A 244 -11.48 -3.42 3.61
CA SER A 244 -12.19 -2.84 4.75
C SER A 244 -11.96 -3.60 6.05
N GLU A 245 -11.96 -4.93 6.03
CA GLU A 245 -11.67 -5.75 7.22
C GLU A 245 -10.20 -5.60 7.65
N ALA A 246 -9.27 -5.65 6.70
CA ALA A 246 -7.85 -5.42 7.01
C ALA A 246 -7.62 -4.00 7.53
N GLY A 247 -8.33 -2.99 7.02
CA GLY A 247 -8.33 -1.63 7.57
C GLY A 247 -8.76 -1.57 9.03
N ARG A 248 -9.86 -2.24 9.41
CA ARG A 248 -10.28 -2.32 10.82
C ARG A 248 -9.22 -2.95 11.73
N LEU A 249 -8.46 -3.91 11.22
CA LEU A 249 -7.35 -4.51 11.96
C LEU A 249 -6.20 -3.51 12.16
N VAL A 250 -5.89 -2.69 11.15
CA VAL A 250 -4.90 -1.59 11.26
C VAL A 250 -5.32 -0.65 12.40
N ASP A 251 -6.54 -0.11 12.34
CA ASP A 251 -7.05 0.84 13.34
C ASP A 251 -6.96 0.27 14.77
N LEU A 252 -7.35 -1.00 14.96
CA LEU A 252 -7.32 -1.67 16.26
C LEU A 252 -5.90 -1.92 16.78
N ALA A 253 -4.94 -2.20 15.89
CA ALA A 253 -3.55 -2.42 16.23
C ALA A 253 -2.86 -1.10 16.57
N GLU A 254 -3.09 -0.07 15.76
CA GLU A 254 -2.56 1.29 15.97
C GLU A 254 -3.05 1.88 17.29
N ALA A 255 -4.33 1.74 17.60
CA ALA A 255 -4.90 2.13 18.90
C ALA A 255 -4.20 1.46 20.11
N ARG A 256 -3.48 0.35 19.87
CA ARG A 256 -2.70 -0.39 20.88
C ARG A 256 -1.18 -0.22 20.72
N GLY A 257 -0.73 0.67 19.83
CA GLY A 257 0.69 0.88 19.53
C GLY A 257 1.36 -0.37 18.95
N ARG A 258 0.62 -1.17 18.18
CA ARG A 258 1.09 -2.38 17.52
C ARG A 258 1.05 -2.21 16.01
N ASP A 259 1.91 -2.94 15.33
CA ASP A 259 1.97 -3.00 13.87
C ASP A 259 1.12 -4.19 13.37
N ALA A 260 0.05 -3.91 12.64
CA ALA A 260 -0.89 -4.91 12.16
C ALA A 260 -0.26 -5.88 11.16
N GLY A 261 0.55 -5.37 10.23
CA GLY A 261 1.27 -6.19 9.24
C GLY A 261 2.20 -7.20 9.90
N ARG A 262 2.96 -6.76 10.92
CA ARG A 262 3.83 -7.64 11.70
C ARG A 262 3.06 -8.71 12.47
N LEU A 263 1.96 -8.34 13.12
CA LEU A 263 1.10 -9.29 13.84
C LEU A 263 0.53 -10.36 12.89
N PHE A 264 0.13 -9.94 11.69
CA PHE A 264 -0.37 -10.82 10.64
C PHE A 264 0.71 -11.76 10.10
N ALA A 265 1.88 -11.23 9.75
CA ALA A 265 3.01 -12.02 9.28
C ALA A 265 3.48 -13.05 10.32
N ASP A 266 3.55 -12.67 11.60
CA ASP A 266 3.91 -13.59 12.69
C ASP A 266 2.86 -14.70 12.89
N LEU A 267 1.58 -14.38 12.74
CA LEU A 267 0.51 -15.38 12.81
C LEU A 267 0.60 -16.37 11.64
N LEU A 268 0.78 -15.91 10.41
CA LEU A 268 0.93 -16.78 9.25
C LEU A 268 2.20 -17.64 9.33
N ARG A 269 3.30 -17.09 9.88
CA ARG A 269 4.54 -17.85 10.09
C ARG A 269 4.37 -18.97 11.10
N THR A 270 3.59 -18.76 12.16
CA THR A 270 3.33 -19.76 13.20
C THR A 270 2.23 -20.74 12.84
N SER A 271 1.31 -20.35 11.95
CA SER A 271 0.17 -21.16 11.49
C SER A 271 -0.01 -21.03 9.97
N PRO A 272 0.87 -21.62 9.14
CA PRO A 272 0.88 -21.39 7.69
C PRO A 272 -0.36 -21.93 6.95
N ALA A 273 -1.11 -22.85 7.56
CA ALA A 273 -2.33 -23.39 7.01
C ALA A 273 -3.59 -22.56 7.34
N ILE A 274 -3.44 -21.48 8.11
CA ILE A 274 -4.59 -20.64 8.45
C ILE A 274 -5.04 -19.85 7.22
N GLU A 275 -6.36 -19.79 7.03
CA GLU A 275 -6.95 -18.99 5.97
C GLU A 275 -6.76 -17.49 6.29
N PRO A 276 -6.31 -16.64 5.33
CA PRO A 276 -5.94 -15.25 5.60
C PRO A 276 -7.02 -14.43 6.33
N MET A 277 -8.29 -14.57 5.94
CA MET A 277 -9.39 -13.86 6.60
C MET A 277 -9.67 -14.39 8.00
N THR A 278 -9.52 -15.69 8.21
CA THR A 278 -9.55 -16.27 9.57
C THR A 278 -8.43 -15.69 10.43
N ALA A 279 -7.22 -15.49 9.90
CA ALA A 279 -6.12 -14.85 10.63
C ALA A 279 -6.45 -13.41 11.03
N VAL A 280 -7.00 -12.59 10.13
CA VAL A 280 -7.45 -11.21 10.44
C VAL A 280 -8.44 -11.20 11.59
N ARG A 281 -9.50 -12.03 11.51
CA ARG A 281 -10.54 -12.13 12.55
C ARG A 281 -9.98 -12.53 13.90
N LEU A 282 -9.08 -13.53 13.94
CA LEU A 282 -8.42 -13.94 15.18
C LEU A 282 -7.57 -12.82 15.79
N LEU A 283 -6.87 -12.03 14.98
CA LEU A 283 -6.09 -10.90 15.47
C LEU A 283 -6.99 -9.79 16.01
N MET A 284 -8.07 -9.46 15.32
CA MET A 284 -9.06 -8.49 15.81
C MET A 284 -9.65 -8.93 17.15
N GLU A 285 -10.09 -10.19 17.27
CA GLU A 285 -10.58 -10.73 18.54
C GLU A 285 -9.55 -10.65 19.67
N ARG A 286 -8.28 -10.98 19.37
CA ARG A 286 -7.19 -10.90 20.34
C ARG A 286 -6.95 -9.47 20.81
N LEU A 287 -6.94 -8.51 19.89
CA LEU A 287 -6.76 -7.10 20.22
C LEU A 287 -7.94 -6.63 21.07
N ILE A 288 -9.18 -6.90 20.67
CA ILE A 288 -10.39 -6.51 21.41
C ILE A 288 -10.37 -7.04 22.85
N ARG A 289 -10.01 -8.32 23.07
CA ARG A 289 -9.96 -8.92 24.42
C ARG A 289 -8.83 -8.38 25.31
N GLN A 290 -7.87 -7.67 24.74
CA GLN A 290 -6.77 -7.02 25.47
C GLN A 290 -7.07 -5.55 25.83
N ALA A 291 -8.26 -5.03 25.48
CA ALA A 291 -8.81 -3.79 26.05
C ALA A 291 -9.51 -4.06 27.39
#